data_AF-A0A1B8DQT0-F1
#
_entry.id   AF-A0A1B8DQT0-F1
#
_cell.length_a   1.000
_cell.length_b   1.000
_cell.length_c   1.000
_cell.angle_alpha   90.00
_cell.angle_beta   90.00
_cell.angle_gamma   90.00
#
_symmetry.space_group_name_H-M   'P 1'
#
loop_
_entity.id
_entity.type
_entity.pdbx_description
1 polymer ?
#
loop_
_entity_poly.entity_id
_entity_poly.type
_entity_poly.pdbx_seq_one_letter_code
_entity_poly.pdbx_strand_id
1 'polypeptide(L)'
;MEIIDAPLGCLNIPLPRCIRKLVKVPPVPIYNPCDEHVLNLIRNFGWKYGRHKNEIQKACDLATGYSDLVVILERPARNHNYSPDFNKFVADCRTLDAVDKLIKFATNKTRSIRTVSVFDALSLKPNEYDERPTNDECYSLVEKMLTIKKPKVVICCWSDRNAKCSNRFVGRFIGGGVGRQPIRVDVDIEWGPVVIRSFHPATAVCYRPYNPDYQILLTYHFIAAFLELAISVATDPEHESDPALALDQLPTCLALLPIADTELSHGIEEPLWLEQINTRSKSSIKKKEKSSYEYAEAYSRAFDIIYNILGEGRTQIIGLKNPNDAIYLLLQRLKCSTYENGSTEISKLYLLWQEYFKCHPNYEWGLDLLIDIANKQEWIDPRDGYRDDSRGYSTDDMVEALEKLQID
;
A
#
# COMPACT_ATOMS: atom_id res chain seq x y z
N MET A 1 24.17 12.26 -4.22
CA MET A 1 22.98 11.52 -3.76
C MET A 1 21.76 12.36 -4.15
N GLU A 2 21.15 12.09 -5.29
CA GLU A 2 19.84 12.70 -5.58
C GLU A 2 18.84 12.06 -4.63
N ILE A 3 18.31 12.87 -3.71
CA ILE A 3 17.16 12.46 -2.90
C ILE A 3 16.01 12.35 -3.88
N ILE A 4 15.66 11.12 -4.23
CA ILE A 4 14.44 10.88 -4.97
C ILE A 4 13.29 11.25 -4.03
N ASP A 5 12.60 12.36 -4.33
CA ASP A 5 11.39 12.76 -3.60
C ASP A 5 10.25 11.82 -3.98
N ALA A 6 10.20 10.67 -3.32
CA ALA A 6 9.09 9.74 -3.40
C ALA A 6 7.76 10.50 -3.13
N PRO A 7 6.64 10.05 -3.71
CA PRO A 7 5.36 10.75 -3.56
C PRO A 7 5.02 11.02 -2.09
N LEU A 8 4.36 12.14 -1.81
CA LEU A 8 4.02 12.56 -0.43
C LEU A 8 2.93 11.69 0.24
N GLY A 9 2.33 10.74 -0.49
CA GLY A 9 1.28 9.87 -0.01
C GLY A 9 0.93 8.73 -0.97
N CYS A 10 0.20 7.74 -0.45
CA CYS A 10 -0.36 6.62 -1.22
C CYS A 10 -1.74 6.28 -0.65
N LEU A 11 -2.63 5.73 -1.48
CA LEU A 11 -3.97 5.29 -1.07
C LEU A 11 -4.77 6.33 -0.27
N ASN A 12 -4.65 7.61 -0.67
CA ASN A 12 -5.32 8.76 -0.06
C ASN A 12 -4.91 9.05 1.39
N ILE A 13 -3.71 8.66 1.80
CA ILE A 13 -3.11 9.12 3.05
C ILE A 13 -1.74 9.74 2.78
N PRO A 14 -1.35 10.80 3.52
CA PRO A 14 0.04 11.23 3.52
C PRO A 14 0.91 10.14 4.17
N LEU A 15 2.16 10.02 3.74
CA LEU A 15 3.07 9.00 4.26
C LEU A 15 4.32 9.63 4.88
N PRO A 16 4.75 9.15 6.07
CA PRO A 16 5.92 9.66 6.76
C PRO A 16 7.20 9.43 5.97
N ARG A 17 8.21 10.22 6.30
CA ARG A 17 9.53 10.13 5.68
C ARG A 17 10.16 8.76 5.86
N CYS A 18 9.92 8.08 6.99
CA CYS A 18 10.46 6.74 7.23
C CYS A 18 9.96 5.69 6.23
N ILE A 19 8.71 5.79 5.74
CA ILE A 19 8.21 4.91 4.67
C ILE A 19 8.78 5.35 3.32
N ARG A 20 8.78 6.67 3.05
CA ARG A 20 9.26 7.22 1.77
C ARG A 20 10.74 6.90 1.52
N LYS A 21 11.58 6.84 2.57
CA LYS A 21 13.00 6.46 2.49
C LYS A 21 13.22 5.01 2.01
N LEU A 22 12.23 4.13 2.15
CA LEU A 22 12.29 2.74 1.69
C LEU A 22 12.07 2.61 0.18
N VAL A 23 11.45 3.60 -0.46
CA VAL A 23 11.15 3.57 -1.89
C VAL A 23 12.45 3.67 -2.70
N LYS A 24 12.64 2.75 -3.64
CA LYS A 24 13.77 2.71 -4.57
C LYS A 24 13.25 2.54 -5.99
N VAL A 25 14.00 3.04 -6.96
CA VAL A 25 13.73 2.74 -8.37
C VAL A 25 14.11 1.28 -8.62
N PRO A 26 13.17 0.43 -9.06
CA PRO A 26 13.47 -0.97 -9.35
C PRO A 26 14.34 -1.07 -10.62
N PRO A 27 14.99 -2.24 -10.84
CA PRO A 27 15.71 -2.51 -12.08
C PRO A 27 14.87 -2.28 -13.35
N VAL A 28 15.52 -2.00 -14.47
CA VAL A 28 14.82 -1.92 -15.77
C VAL A 28 14.33 -3.33 -16.13
N PRO A 29 13.05 -3.50 -16.51
CA PRO A 29 12.50 -4.81 -16.79
C PRO A 29 13.01 -5.29 -18.14
N ILE A 30 13.24 -6.60 -18.26
CA ILE A 30 13.61 -7.23 -19.52
C ILE A 30 12.35 -7.80 -20.16
N TYR A 31 12.13 -7.49 -21.43
CA TYR A 31 11.03 -8.06 -22.19
C TYR A 31 11.23 -9.57 -22.39
N ASN A 32 10.20 -10.37 -22.10
CA ASN A 32 10.22 -11.81 -22.33
C ASN A 32 9.32 -12.13 -23.54
N PRO A 33 9.89 -12.64 -24.66
CA PRO A 33 9.10 -13.01 -25.85
C PRO A 33 7.98 -14.02 -25.57
N CYS A 34 8.11 -14.83 -24.51
CA CYS A 34 7.08 -15.79 -24.10
C CYS A 34 5.85 -15.12 -23.46
N ASP A 35 5.87 -13.81 -23.19
CA ASP A 35 4.74 -13.09 -22.61
C ASP A 35 3.47 -13.16 -23.49
N GLU A 36 3.63 -13.23 -24.82
CA GLU A 36 2.48 -13.38 -25.74
C GLU A 36 1.76 -14.73 -25.56
N HIS A 37 2.47 -15.78 -25.14
CA HIS A 37 1.86 -17.08 -24.86
C HIS A 37 0.87 -16.99 -23.69
N VAL A 38 1.16 -16.16 -22.67
CA VAL A 38 0.24 -15.90 -21.56
C VAL A 38 -1.04 -15.26 -22.06
N LEU A 39 -0.95 -14.29 -22.96
CA LEU A 39 -2.12 -13.62 -23.53
C LEU A 39 -2.98 -14.60 -24.33
N ASN A 40 -2.35 -15.49 -25.11
CA ASN A 40 -3.07 -16.55 -25.82
C ASN A 40 -3.77 -17.54 -24.88
N LEU A 41 -3.18 -17.89 -23.74
CA LEU A 41 -3.85 -18.72 -22.74
C LEU A 41 -5.12 -18.05 -22.21
N ILE A 42 -5.05 -16.76 -21.89
CA ILE A 42 -6.21 -15.98 -21.40
C ILE A 42 -7.30 -15.89 -22.47
N ARG A 43 -6.93 -15.61 -23.72
CA ARG A 43 -7.89 -15.55 -24.85
C ARG A 43 -8.61 -16.87 -25.05
N ASN A 44 -7.86 -17.96 -25.13
CA ASN A 44 -8.41 -19.31 -25.29
C ASN A 44 -9.31 -19.70 -24.13
N PHE A 45 -8.90 -19.39 -22.90
CA PHE A 45 -9.71 -19.64 -21.71
C PHE A 45 -11.02 -18.83 -21.74
N GLY A 46 -10.96 -17.53 -22.05
CA GLY A 46 -12.14 -16.69 -22.17
C GLY A 46 -13.12 -17.17 -23.25
N TRP A 47 -12.62 -17.51 -24.44
CA TRP A 47 -13.45 -18.02 -25.54
C TRP A 47 -14.08 -19.38 -25.23
N LYS A 48 -13.35 -20.27 -24.52
CA LYS A 48 -13.89 -21.55 -24.06
C LYS A 48 -15.18 -21.38 -23.24
N TYR A 49 -15.27 -20.32 -22.42
CA TYR A 49 -16.46 -20.02 -21.60
C TYR A 49 -17.35 -18.93 -22.20
N GLY A 50 -17.27 -18.68 -23.51
CA GLY A 50 -18.16 -17.74 -24.21
C GLY A 50 -18.07 -16.30 -23.72
N ARG A 51 -16.93 -15.89 -23.14
CA ARG A 51 -16.79 -14.56 -22.52
C ARG A 51 -16.73 -13.45 -23.55
N HIS A 52 -17.30 -12.30 -23.20
CA HIS A 52 -17.33 -11.14 -24.07
C HIS A 52 -15.91 -10.64 -24.38
N LYS A 53 -15.66 -10.23 -25.63
CA LYS A 53 -14.33 -9.79 -26.10
C LYS A 53 -13.69 -8.74 -25.19
N ASN A 54 -14.47 -7.79 -24.70
CA ASN A 54 -13.97 -6.73 -23.81
C ASN A 54 -13.45 -7.27 -22.47
N GLU A 55 -14.11 -8.27 -21.89
CA GLU A 55 -13.66 -8.90 -20.63
C GLU A 55 -12.33 -9.62 -20.85
N ILE A 56 -12.24 -10.40 -21.93
CA ILE A 56 -11.01 -11.09 -22.33
C ILE A 56 -9.87 -10.10 -22.56
N GLN A 57 -10.16 -9.00 -23.27
CA GLN A 57 -9.18 -7.96 -23.55
C GLN A 57 -8.67 -7.31 -22.26
N LYS A 58 -9.52 -6.99 -21.27
CA LYS A 58 -9.05 -6.42 -20.00
C LYS A 58 -8.21 -7.39 -19.19
N ALA A 59 -8.54 -8.67 -19.19
CA ALA A 59 -7.71 -9.69 -18.58
C ALA A 59 -6.33 -9.77 -19.26
N CYS A 60 -6.28 -9.68 -20.60
CA CYS A 60 -5.04 -9.60 -21.35
C CYS A 60 -4.25 -8.32 -21.04
N ASP A 61 -4.91 -7.16 -21.01
CA ASP A 61 -4.29 -5.87 -20.72
C ASP A 61 -3.62 -5.87 -19.32
N LEU A 62 -4.28 -6.48 -18.33
CA LEU A 62 -3.71 -6.67 -16.98
C LEU A 62 -2.52 -7.63 -16.98
N ALA A 63 -2.55 -8.68 -17.79
CA ALA A 63 -1.46 -9.67 -17.89
C ALA A 63 -0.25 -9.20 -18.72
N THR A 64 -0.40 -8.12 -19.50
CA THR A 64 0.61 -7.62 -20.48
C THR A 64 1.90 -7.12 -19.83
N GLY A 65 1.90 -6.80 -18.52
CA GLY A 65 3.10 -6.35 -17.83
C GLY A 65 4.28 -7.34 -17.91
N TYR A 66 5.45 -6.91 -17.42
CA TYR A 66 6.67 -7.71 -17.50
C TYR A 66 6.63 -8.96 -16.63
N SER A 67 7.51 -9.90 -16.95
CA SER A 67 7.64 -11.19 -16.27
C SER A 67 8.35 -11.11 -14.91
N ASP A 68 9.11 -10.05 -14.64
CA ASP A 68 9.95 -9.90 -13.43
C ASP A 68 9.15 -9.92 -12.11
N LEU A 69 7.97 -9.30 -12.09
CA LEU A 69 7.07 -9.25 -10.93
C LEU A 69 5.61 -9.45 -11.33
N VAL A 70 4.91 -10.33 -10.60
CA VAL A 70 3.49 -10.62 -10.79
C VAL A 70 2.67 -10.27 -9.54
N VAL A 71 1.51 -9.66 -9.71
CA VAL A 71 0.50 -9.46 -8.65
C VAL A 71 -0.66 -10.43 -8.89
N ILE A 72 -1.04 -11.21 -7.87
CA ILE A 72 -2.18 -12.13 -7.95
C ILE A 72 -3.31 -11.63 -7.06
N LEU A 73 -4.40 -11.19 -7.68
CA LEU A 73 -5.67 -10.83 -7.06
C LEU A 73 -6.61 -12.04 -6.97
N GLU A 74 -7.72 -11.90 -6.25
CA GLU A 74 -8.64 -13.03 -6.04
C GLU A 74 -9.53 -13.28 -7.27
N ARG A 75 -10.29 -12.26 -7.67
CA ARG A 75 -11.23 -12.33 -8.81
C ARG A 75 -11.75 -10.96 -9.23
N PRO A 76 -12.26 -10.85 -10.47
CA PRO A 76 -13.03 -9.69 -10.87
C PRO A 76 -14.33 -9.51 -10.07
N ALA A 77 -14.73 -8.25 -9.88
CA ALA A 77 -15.99 -7.91 -9.21
C ALA A 77 -17.22 -8.28 -10.07
N ARG A 78 -18.32 -8.67 -9.41
CA ARG A 78 -19.61 -8.99 -10.08
C ARG A 78 -20.17 -7.85 -10.91
N ASN A 79 -19.90 -6.61 -10.54
CA ASN A 79 -20.41 -5.42 -11.21
C ASN A 79 -19.33 -4.70 -12.04
N HIS A 80 -18.20 -5.35 -12.34
CA HIS A 80 -17.14 -4.74 -13.11
C HIS A 80 -17.63 -4.38 -14.52
N ASN A 81 -17.38 -3.13 -14.95
CA ASN A 81 -17.71 -2.64 -16.29
C ASN A 81 -16.46 -2.72 -17.18
N TYR A 82 -16.53 -3.54 -18.23
CA TYR A 82 -15.42 -3.76 -19.17
C TYR A 82 -15.48 -2.87 -20.42
N SER A 83 -16.51 -2.04 -20.56
CA SER A 83 -16.73 -1.18 -21.74
C SER A 83 -15.69 -0.05 -21.92
N PRO A 84 -15.19 0.61 -20.84
CA PRO A 84 -14.23 1.70 -20.99
C PRO A 84 -12.87 1.26 -21.54
N ASP A 85 -12.03 2.23 -21.92
CA ASP A 85 -10.61 1.98 -22.19
C ASP A 85 -9.87 1.48 -20.92
N PHE A 86 -8.63 1.03 -21.07
CA PHE A 86 -7.90 0.44 -19.95
C PHE A 86 -7.63 1.41 -18.80
N ASN A 87 -7.33 2.68 -19.09
CA ASN A 87 -7.05 3.66 -18.03
C ASN A 87 -8.31 3.92 -17.20
N LYS A 88 -9.44 4.14 -17.88
CA LYS A 88 -10.73 4.35 -17.21
C LYS A 88 -11.20 3.09 -16.50
N PHE A 89 -10.99 1.91 -17.07
CA PHE A 89 -11.28 0.61 -16.43
C PHE A 89 -10.53 0.44 -15.11
N VAL A 90 -9.23 0.75 -15.07
CA VAL A 90 -8.43 0.73 -13.83
C VAL A 90 -8.93 1.77 -12.84
N ALA A 91 -9.12 3.02 -13.28
CA ALA A 91 -9.52 4.12 -12.40
C ALA A 91 -10.92 3.95 -11.79
N ASP A 92 -11.87 3.39 -12.55
CA ASP A 92 -13.24 3.17 -12.09
C ASP A 92 -13.33 1.98 -11.09
N CYS A 93 -12.30 1.13 -11.01
CA CYS A 93 -12.21 0.01 -10.07
C CYS A 93 -11.29 0.35 -8.89
N ARG A 94 -11.87 0.62 -7.71
CA ARG A 94 -11.11 0.98 -6.49
C ARG A 94 -9.94 0.03 -6.18
N THR A 95 -10.11 -1.27 -6.41
CA THR A 95 -9.04 -2.27 -6.19
C THR A 95 -7.90 -2.10 -7.20
N LEU A 96 -8.20 -1.94 -8.49
CA LEU A 96 -7.18 -1.81 -9.53
C LEU A 96 -6.49 -0.44 -9.47
N ASP A 97 -7.24 0.64 -9.21
CA ASP A 97 -6.69 1.97 -8.92
C ASP A 97 -5.73 1.93 -7.72
N ALA A 98 -6.10 1.20 -6.66
CA ALA A 98 -5.21 0.98 -5.52
C ALA A 98 -3.92 0.25 -5.91
N VAL A 99 -4.01 -0.84 -6.69
CA VAL A 99 -2.84 -1.57 -7.19
C VAL A 99 -1.94 -0.66 -8.02
N ASP A 100 -2.49 0.13 -8.94
CA ASP A 100 -1.72 1.07 -9.75
C ASP A 100 -1.03 2.15 -8.90
N LYS A 101 -1.74 2.74 -7.92
CA LYS A 101 -1.18 3.71 -6.97
C LYS A 101 -0.07 3.11 -6.12
N LEU A 102 -0.22 1.87 -5.66
CA LEU A 102 0.78 1.15 -4.88
C LEU A 102 2.04 0.87 -5.70
N ILE A 103 1.89 0.39 -6.94
CA ILE A 103 3.02 0.16 -7.85
C ILE A 103 3.74 1.47 -8.12
N LYS A 104 3.00 2.52 -8.50
CA LYS A 104 3.59 3.85 -8.76
C LYS A 104 4.28 4.40 -7.52
N PHE A 105 3.73 4.22 -6.33
CA PHE A 105 4.37 4.69 -5.11
C PHE A 105 5.68 3.92 -4.83
N ALA A 106 5.61 2.59 -4.79
CA ALA A 106 6.71 1.72 -4.44
C ALA A 106 7.90 1.80 -5.42
N THR A 107 7.67 2.30 -6.64
CA THR A 107 8.68 2.38 -7.71
C THR A 107 9.04 3.82 -8.09
N ASN A 108 8.62 4.80 -7.29
CA ASN A 108 8.75 6.21 -7.63
C ASN A 108 8.27 6.55 -9.05
N LYS A 109 7.08 6.06 -9.40
CA LYS A 109 6.35 6.26 -10.67
C LYS A 109 7.03 5.67 -11.90
N THR A 110 8.11 4.91 -11.76
CA THR A 110 8.80 4.25 -12.89
C THR A 110 8.08 3.00 -13.38
N ARG A 111 7.23 2.39 -12.55
CA ARG A 111 6.30 1.33 -12.93
C ARG A 111 4.86 1.77 -12.70
N SER A 112 3.94 1.04 -13.34
CA SER A 112 2.49 1.15 -13.17
C SER A 112 1.85 -0.22 -13.36
N ILE A 113 0.53 -0.30 -13.21
CA ILE A 113 -0.22 -1.52 -13.51
C ILE A 113 -0.09 -1.97 -14.98
N ARG A 114 0.34 -1.07 -15.89
CA ARG A 114 0.61 -1.42 -17.30
C ARG A 114 1.90 -2.21 -17.50
N THR A 115 2.85 -2.02 -16.59
CA THR A 115 4.19 -2.61 -16.67
C THR A 115 4.35 -3.80 -15.75
N VAL A 116 3.41 -4.07 -14.85
CA VAL A 116 3.44 -5.20 -13.91
C VAL A 116 2.32 -6.14 -14.27
N SER A 117 2.60 -7.44 -14.40
CA SER A 117 1.55 -8.41 -14.69
C SER A 117 0.62 -8.59 -13.51
N VAL A 118 -0.68 -8.46 -13.74
CA VAL A 118 -1.73 -8.70 -12.75
C VAL A 118 -2.61 -9.86 -13.20
N PHE A 119 -2.71 -10.88 -12.36
CA PHE A 119 -3.53 -12.07 -12.57
C PHE A 119 -4.65 -12.14 -11.55
N ASP A 120 -5.75 -12.81 -11.92
CA ASP A 120 -6.79 -13.22 -10.97
C ASP A 120 -6.68 -14.74 -10.73
N ALA A 121 -6.59 -15.13 -9.46
CA ALA A 121 -6.56 -16.53 -9.02
C ALA A 121 -7.80 -17.30 -9.52
N LEU A 122 -8.95 -16.61 -9.56
CA LEU A 122 -10.22 -17.11 -10.04
C LEU A 122 -10.65 -16.21 -11.20
N SER A 123 -10.11 -16.55 -12.38
CA SER A 123 -10.30 -15.80 -13.63
C SER A 123 -11.75 -15.74 -14.07
N LEU A 124 -12.07 -14.68 -14.80
CA LEU A 124 -13.40 -14.34 -15.33
C LEU A 124 -14.40 -13.87 -14.26
N LYS A 125 -15.30 -12.99 -14.68
CA LYS A 125 -16.35 -12.43 -13.85
C LYS A 125 -17.31 -13.55 -13.41
N PRO A 126 -17.68 -13.60 -12.12
CA PRO A 126 -18.73 -14.50 -11.66
C PRO A 126 -20.09 -13.98 -12.14
N ASN A 127 -20.59 -14.49 -13.27
CA ASN A 127 -21.96 -14.30 -13.73
C ASN A 127 -22.81 -15.53 -13.40
N GLU A 128 -24.06 -15.32 -13.00
CA GLU A 128 -24.99 -16.40 -12.61
C GLU A 128 -25.54 -17.17 -13.82
N TYR A 129 -25.46 -16.58 -15.02
CA TYR A 129 -26.09 -17.12 -16.24
C TYR A 129 -25.11 -17.74 -17.24
N ASP A 130 -23.80 -17.58 -17.05
CA ASP A 130 -22.79 -18.11 -17.98
C ASP A 130 -22.18 -19.41 -17.46
N GLU A 131 -21.75 -20.29 -18.37
CA GLU A 131 -20.86 -21.39 -18.01
C GLU A 131 -19.63 -20.83 -17.30
N ARG A 132 -19.49 -21.18 -16.02
CA ARG A 132 -18.43 -20.67 -15.16
C ARG A 132 -17.27 -21.66 -15.16
N PRO A 133 -16.01 -21.20 -15.32
CA PRO A 133 -14.89 -22.07 -15.04
C PRO A 133 -14.96 -22.59 -13.62
N THR A 134 -14.62 -23.87 -13.45
CA THR A 134 -14.39 -24.41 -12.11
C THR A 134 -13.19 -23.70 -11.49
N ASN A 135 -13.10 -23.70 -10.15
CA ASN A 135 -11.94 -23.13 -9.46
C ASN A 135 -10.65 -23.84 -9.91
N ASP A 136 -10.70 -25.16 -10.10
CA ASP A 136 -9.56 -25.97 -10.53
C ASP A 136 -9.05 -25.56 -11.91
N GLU A 137 -9.95 -25.28 -12.86
CA GLU A 137 -9.57 -24.79 -14.18
C GLU A 137 -8.94 -23.40 -14.13
N CYS A 138 -9.42 -22.52 -13.23
CA CYS A 138 -8.78 -21.23 -12.98
C CYS A 138 -7.38 -21.40 -12.39
N TYR A 139 -7.21 -22.28 -11.41
CA TYR A 139 -5.90 -22.55 -10.81
C TYR A 139 -4.93 -23.15 -11.83
N SER A 140 -5.38 -24.09 -12.67
CA SER A 140 -4.55 -24.62 -13.76
C SER A 140 -4.16 -23.56 -14.79
N LEU A 141 -5.00 -22.54 -15.02
CA LEU A 141 -4.62 -21.40 -15.86
C LEU A 141 -3.50 -20.59 -15.19
N VAL A 142 -3.66 -20.23 -13.91
CA VAL A 142 -2.66 -19.45 -13.14
C VAL A 142 -1.32 -20.17 -13.06
N GLU A 143 -1.32 -21.48 -12.81
CA GLU A 143 -0.11 -22.31 -12.85
C GLU A 143 0.62 -22.18 -14.19
N LYS A 144 -0.09 -22.36 -15.31
CA LYS A 144 0.50 -22.22 -16.65
C LYS A 144 1.06 -20.82 -16.90
N MET A 145 0.33 -19.77 -16.50
CA MET A 145 0.78 -18.39 -16.66
C MET A 145 2.06 -18.11 -15.85
N LEU A 146 2.12 -18.58 -14.60
CA LEU A 146 3.31 -18.45 -13.75
C LEU A 146 4.50 -19.23 -14.30
N THR A 147 4.30 -20.46 -14.80
CA THR A 147 5.36 -21.27 -15.41
C THR A 147 5.92 -20.65 -16.69
N ILE A 148 5.10 -19.88 -17.43
CA ILE A 148 5.57 -19.14 -18.61
C ILE A 148 6.32 -17.88 -18.19
N LYS A 149 5.78 -17.09 -17.25
CA LYS A 149 6.40 -15.83 -16.83
C LYS A 149 7.67 -16.03 -15.99
N LYS A 150 7.73 -17.12 -15.21
CA LYS A 150 8.81 -17.41 -14.26
C LYS A 150 9.22 -16.16 -13.45
N PRO A 151 8.28 -15.51 -12.73
CA PRO A 151 8.58 -14.26 -12.05
C PRO A 151 9.61 -14.44 -10.95
N LYS A 152 10.44 -13.42 -10.71
CA LYS A 152 11.37 -13.40 -9.57
C LYS A 152 10.62 -13.10 -8.28
N VAL A 153 9.61 -12.22 -8.34
CA VAL A 153 8.79 -11.84 -7.19
C VAL A 153 7.30 -11.96 -7.50
N VAL A 154 6.53 -12.47 -6.54
CA VAL A 154 5.06 -12.53 -6.64
C VAL A 154 4.41 -11.87 -5.42
N ILE A 155 3.54 -10.88 -5.66
CA ILE A 155 2.69 -10.28 -4.62
C ILE A 155 1.36 -11.03 -4.59
N CYS A 156 1.11 -11.76 -3.50
CA CYS A 156 -0.08 -12.60 -3.37
C CYS A 156 -1.15 -11.89 -2.53
N CYS A 157 -2.22 -11.44 -3.20
CA CYS A 157 -3.30 -10.63 -2.63
C CYS A 157 -4.64 -11.38 -2.55
N TRP A 158 -4.65 -12.71 -2.64
CA TRP A 158 -5.85 -13.53 -2.60
C TRP A 158 -5.82 -14.56 -1.47
N SER A 159 -6.97 -15.15 -1.15
CA SER A 159 -7.07 -16.18 -0.13
C SER A 159 -7.99 -17.31 -0.55
N ASP A 160 -7.73 -18.51 -0.04
CA ASP A 160 -8.53 -19.70 -0.26
C ASP A 160 -9.59 -19.93 0.83
N ARG A 161 -9.84 -18.92 1.69
CA ARG A 161 -10.74 -19.05 2.85
C ARG A 161 -12.16 -19.47 2.47
N ASN A 162 -12.63 -19.03 1.31
CA ASN A 162 -13.96 -19.35 0.81
C ASN A 162 -14.02 -20.68 0.05
N ALA A 163 -12.88 -21.13 -0.49
CA ALA A 163 -12.74 -22.38 -1.22
C ALA A 163 -11.27 -22.79 -1.22
N LYS A 164 -10.94 -23.86 -0.48
CA LYS A 164 -9.57 -24.35 -0.33
C LYS A 164 -8.95 -24.60 -1.70
N CYS A 165 -7.73 -24.13 -1.91
CA CYS A 165 -7.02 -24.34 -3.17
C CYS A 165 -6.64 -25.82 -3.31
N SER A 166 -7.24 -26.50 -4.28
CA SER A 166 -6.97 -27.90 -4.64
C SER A 166 -5.61 -28.05 -5.34
N ASN A 167 -5.20 -27.02 -6.09
CA ASN A 167 -3.94 -27.00 -6.82
C ASN A 167 -2.77 -26.72 -5.86
N ARG A 168 -1.91 -27.72 -5.66
CA ARG A 168 -0.75 -27.63 -4.76
C ARG A 168 0.28 -26.60 -5.23
N PHE A 169 0.46 -26.43 -6.53
CA PHE A 169 1.37 -25.44 -7.08
C PHE A 169 0.87 -24.02 -6.77
N VAL A 170 -0.37 -23.70 -7.14
CA VAL A 170 -0.99 -22.39 -6.91
C VAL A 170 -1.17 -22.10 -5.42
N GLY A 171 -1.39 -23.13 -4.60
CA GLY A 171 -1.49 -23.02 -3.15
C GLY A 171 -0.24 -22.45 -2.46
N ARG A 172 0.93 -22.48 -3.11
CA ARG A 172 2.15 -21.83 -2.62
C ARG A 172 2.09 -20.30 -2.75
N PHE A 173 1.22 -19.79 -3.64
CA PHE A 173 1.04 -18.37 -3.95
C PHE A 173 -0.21 -17.78 -3.29
N ILE A 174 -0.58 -18.24 -2.10
CA ILE A 174 -1.69 -17.68 -1.33
C ILE A 174 -1.20 -16.48 -0.50
N GLY A 175 -2.04 -15.45 -0.36
CA GLY A 175 -1.76 -14.28 0.47
C GLY A 175 -1.79 -14.58 1.97
N GLY A 176 -1.27 -13.64 2.77
CA GLY A 176 -1.23 -13.73 4.23
C GLY A 176 -2.55 -13.31 4.87
N GLY A 177 -3.29 -12.38 4.24
CA GLY A 177 -4.30 -11.63 4.98
C GLY A 177 -3.65 -10.68 5.99
N VAL A 178 -4.48 -9.93 6.72
CA VAL A 178 -4.00 -8.92 7.67
C VAL A 178 -3.57 -9.58 8.98
N GLY A 179 -2.45 -9.18 9.56
CA GLY A 179 -2.02 -9.73 10.86
C GLY A 179 -1.30 -11.07 10.79
N ARG A 180 -0.93 -11.56 9.61
CA ARG A 180 -0.30 -12.88 9.45
C ARG A 180 1.13 -12.76 8.95
N GLN A 181 2.01 -13.52 9.59
CA GLN A 181 3.42 -13.69 9.22
C GLN A 181 3.69 -15.16 8.86
N PRO A 182 4.78 -15.47 8.14
CA PRO A 182 5.73 -14.51 7.55
C PRO A 182 5.16 -13.78 6.33
N ILE A 183 5.60 -12.53 6.11
CA ILE A 183 5.23 -11.72 4.93
C ILE A 183 6.04 -12.18 3.71
N ARG A 184 7.35 -12.37 3.85
CA ARG A 184 8.25 -12.89 2.82
C ARG A 184 8.34 -14.42 2.91
N VAL A 185 8.22 -15.12 1.78
CA VAL A 185 8.38 -16.57 1.69
C VAL A 185 9.11 -16.96 0.42
N ASP A 186 10.21 -17.70 0.54
CA ASP A 186 10.86 -18.35 -0.61
C ASP A 186 10.03 -19.57 -1.04
N VAL A 187 9.77 -19.68 -2.34
CA VAL A 187 9.02 -20.81 -2.90
C VAL A 187 9.97 -21.74 -3.64
N ASP A 188 10.09 -22.96 -3.11
CA ASP A 188 10.89 -24.02 -3.70
C ASP A 188 10.20 -24.62 -4.94
N ILE A 189 10.48 -24.01 -6.10
CA ILE A 189 10.13 -24.45 -7.46
C ILE A 189 11.30 -24.13 -8.40
N GLU A 190 11.23 -24.60 -9.66
CA GLU A 190 12.33 -24.54 -10.65
C GLU A 190 13.05 -23.19 -10.76
N TRP A 191 12.34 -22.06 -10.68
CA TRP A 191 12.92 -20.71 -10.79
C TRP A 191 12.95 -19.94 -9.45
N GLY A 192 12.59 -20.58 -8.34
CA GLY A 192 12.77 -20.07 -6.97
C GLY A 192 12.25 -18.65 -6.68
N PRO A 193 10.96 -18.31 -6.94
CA PRO A 193 10.47 -16.96 -6.70
C PRO A 193 10.36 -16.64 -5.21
N VAL A 194 10.51 -15.35 -4.89
CA VAL A 194 10.13 -14.79 -3.59
C VAL A 194 8.66 -14.37 -3.62
N VAL A 195 7.89 -14.80 -2.62
CA VAL A 195 6.49 -14.42 -2.44
C VAL A 195 6.35 -13.40 -1.32
N ILE A 196 5.69 -12.28 -1.63
CA ILE A 196 5.17 -11.35 -0.64
C ILE A 196 3.70 -11.65 -0.37
N ARG A 197 3.43 -12.23 0.79
CA ARG A 197 2.11 -12.58 1.29
C ARG A 197 1.37 -11.34 1.77
N SER A 198 0.60 -10.74 0.88
CA SER A 198 -0.22 -9.58 1.16
C SER A 198 -1.67 -9.95 1.52
N PHE A 199 -2.50 -8.94 1.71
CA PHE A 199 -3.95 -9.06 1.78
C PHE A 199 -4.58 -8.33 0.59
N HIS A 200 -5.84 -8.68 0.29
CA HIS A 200 -6.53 -8.13 -0.87
C HIS A 200 -6.67 -6.59 -0.75
N PRO A 201 -6.27 -5.79 -1.76
CA PRO A 201 -6.31 -4.32 -1.69
C PRO A 201 -7.68 -3.74 -1.33
N ALA A 202 -8.77 -4.37 -1.77
CA ALA A 202 -10.14 -4.01 -1.36
C ALA A 202 -10.34 -3.96 0.17
N THR A 203 -9.54 -4.69 0.96
CA THR A 203 -9.57 -4.58 2.43
C THR A 203 -9.26 -3.15 2.87
N ALA A 204 -8.17 -2.56 2.36
CA ALA A 204 -7.77 -1.20 2.72
C ALA A 204 -8.70 -0.16 2.07
N VAL A 205 -9.04 -0.31 0.79
CA VAL A 205 -9.72 0.76 0.06
C VAL A 205 -11.24 0.65 0.00
N CYS A 206 -11.83 -0.54 0.13
CA CYS A 206 -13.29 -0.72 0.07
C CYS A 206 -13.89 -1.01 1.46
N TYR A 207 -13.26 -1.87 2.25
CA TYR A 207 -13.82 -2.33 3.53
C TYR A 207 -13.33 -1.54 4.74
N ARG A 208 -12.12 -0.98 4.70
CA ARG A 208 -11.50 -0.18 5.77
C ARG A 208 -10.89 1.14 5.27
N PRO A 209 -11.59 1.94 4.45
CA PRO A 209 -11.02 3.16 3.85
C PRO A 209 -10.61 4.23 4.86
N TYR A 210 -11.15 4.19 6.09
CA TYR A 210 -10.89 5.19 7.14
C TYR A 210 -9.88 4.72 8.20
N ASN A 211 -9.24 3.55 8.02
CA ASN A 211 -8.25 3.04 8.97
C ASN A 211 -6.85 3.00 8.33
N PRO A 212 -6.02 4.04 8.51
CA PRO A 212 -4.76 4.22 7.80
C PRO A 212 -3.74 3.10 8.03
N ASP A 213 -3.86 2.32 9.10
CA ASP A 213 -2.97 1.18 9.36
C ASP A 213 -3.04 0.16 8.20
N TYR A 214 -4.21 -0.03 7.58
CA TYR A 214 -4.35 -0.92 6.42
C TYR A 214 -3.67 -0.34 5.18
N GLN A 215 -3.82 0.95 4.91
CA GLN A 215 -3.18 1.61 3.78
C GLN A 215 -1.66 1.59 3.92
N ILE A 216 -1.14 1.85 5.13
CA ILE A 216 0.30 1.81 5.43
C ILE A 216 0.84 0.40 5.25
N LEU A 217 0.19 -0.61 5.86
CA LEU A 217 0.63 -2.00 5.77
C LEU A 217 0.63 -2.51 4.32
N LEU A 218 -0.42 -2.21 3.55
CA LEU A 218 -0.50 -2.58 2.15
C LEU A 218 0.56 -1.87 1.30
N THR A 219 0.82 -0.59 1.58
CA THR A 219 1.89 0.18 0.93
C THR A 219 3.24 -0.46 1.17
N TYR A 220 3.53 -0.86 2.41
CA TYR A 220 4.77 -1.56 2.73
C TYR A 220 4.93 -2.88 1.98
N HIS A 221 3.89 -3.70 1.85
CA HIS A 221 3.98 -4.96 1.10
C HIS A 221 4.43 -4.74 -0.36
N PHE A 222 3.97 -3.68 -1.01
CA PHE A 222 4.39 -3.36 -2.37
C PHE A 222 5.84 -2.82 -2.40
N ILE A 223 6.25 -2.00 -1.44
CA ILE A 223 7.64 -1.56 -1.30
C ILE A 223 8.57 -2.77 -1.13
N ALA A 224 8.23 -3.67 -0.21
CA ALA A 224 9.01 -4.88 0.06
C ALA A 224 9.16 -5.74 -1.20
N ALA A 225 8.10 -5.91 -1.99
CA ALA A 225 8.18 -6.68 -3.24
C ALA A 225 9.17 -6.09 -4.26
N PHE A 226 9.19 -4.76 -4.42
CA PHE A 226 10.12 -4.11 -5.35
C PHE A 226 11.55 -4.05 -4.83
N LEU A 227 11.73 -3.99 -3.51
CA LEU A 227 13.05 -4.15 -2.88
C LEU A 227 13.58 -5.59 -3.07
N GLU A 228 12.75 -6.62 -2.89
CA GLU A 228 13.15 -8.02 -3.14
C GLU A 228 13.51 -8.20 -4.61
N LEU A 229 12.75 -7.59 -5.52
CA LEU A 229 13.06 -7.65 -6.94
C LEU A 229 14.46 -7.08 -7.25
N ALA A 230 14.83 -5.97 -6.61
CA ALA A 230 16.16 -5.40 -6.76
C ALA A 230 17.26 -6.34 -6.24
N ILE A 231 17.03 -6.99 -5.10
CA ILE A 231 17.96 -7.97 -4.52
C ILE A 231 18.09 -9.18 -5.45
N SER A 232 16.98 -9.76 -5.90
CA SER A 232 16.97 -10.94 -6.79
C SER A 232 17.60 -10.70 -8.16
N VAL A 233 17.71 -9.44 -8.62
CA VAL A 233 18.45 -9.10 -9.83
C VAL A 233 19.94 -8.94 -9.53
N ALA A 234 20.30 -8.36 -8.39
CA ALA A 234 21.69 -8.16 -8.00
C ALA A 234 22.43 -9.47 -7.66
N THR A 235 21.71 -10.49 -7.16
CA THR A 235 22.28 -11.79 -6.77
C THR A 235 22.15 -12.86 -7.85
N ASP A 236 21.74 -12.51 -9.07
CA ASP A 236 21.54 -13.46 -10.16
C ASP A 236 22.90 -13.85 -10.79
N PRO A 237 23.35 -15.11 -10.67
CA PRO A 237 24.67 -15.54 -11.13
C PRO A 237 24.85 -15.44 -12.66
N GLU A 238 23.78 -15.33 -13.46
CA GLU A 238 23.93 -15.11 -14.91
C GLU A 238 24.51 -13.72 -15.26
N HIS A 239 24.48 -12.75 -14.33
CA HIS A 239 25.08 -11.42 -14.50
C HIS A 239 26.57 -11.33 -14.12
N GLU A 240 27.19 -12.40 -13.59
CA GLU A 240 28.64 -12.45 -13.32
C GLU A 240 29.52 -12.58 -14.58
N SER A 241 28.91 -12.71 -15.77
CA SER A 241 29.63 -13.00 -17.01
C SER A 241 30.14 -11.76 -17.79
N ASP A 242 29.91 -10.54 -17.32
CA ASP A 242 30.57 -9.33 -17.84
C ASP A 242 30.81 -8.26 -16.75
N PRO A 243 31.97 -8.28 -16.06
CA PRO A 243 32.26 -7.37 -14.95
C PRO A 243 32.38 -5.90 -15.38
N ALA A 244 32.47 -5.60 -16.69
CA ALA A 244 32.53 -4.21 -17.18
C ALA A 244 31.14 -3.55 -17.28
N LEU A 245 30.05 -4.32 -17.39
CA LEU A 245 28.68 -3.80 -17.46
C LEU A 245 27.95 -3.80 -16.11
N ALA A 246 28.35 -4.66 -15.17
CA ALA A 246 27.76 -4.74 -13.84
C ALA A 246 28.15 -3.56 -12.92
N LEU A 247 29.32 -2.95 -13.15
CA LEU A 247 29.83 -1.83 -12.33
C LEU A 247 29.15 -0.48 -12.61
N ASP A 248 28.55 -0.30 -13.80
CA ASP A 248 27.81 0.93 -14.17
C ASP A 248 26.32 0.89 -13.76
N GLN A 249 25.80 -0.27 -13.32
CA GLN A 249 24.42 -0.44 -12.88
C GLN A 249 24.24 -0.58 -11.36
N LEU A 250 25.35 -0.64 -10.62
CA LEU A 250 25.33 -0.64 -9.16
C LEU A 250 25.25 0.79 -8.63
N PRO A 251 24.32 1.12 -7.71
CA PRO A 251 24.50 2.26 -6.84
C PRO A 251 25.84 2.10 -6.11
N THR A 252 26.67 3.15 -6.12
CA THR A 252 28.07 3.18 -5.64
C THR A 252 28.27 2.87 -4.14
N CYS A 253 27.29 2.26 -3.45
CA CYS A 253 27.25 2.14 -1.99
C CYS A 253 27.35 0.72 -1.43
N LEU A 254 27.54 -0.33 -2.24
CA LEU A 254 27.72 -1.70 -1.71
C LEU A 254 29.19 -2.14 -1.54
N ALA A 255 30.17 -1.28 -1.86
CA ALA A 255 31.58 -1.67 -1.86
C ALA A 255 32.32 -1.56 -0.50
N LEU A 256 31.64 -1.32 0.62
CA LEU A 256 32.33 -1.16 1.92
C LEU A 256 31.59 -1.80 3.10
N LEU A 257 31.45 -3.13 3.08
CA LEU A 257 31.30 -3.89 4.32
C LEU A 257 32.34 -5.03 4.35
N PRO A 258 33.07 -5.23 5.48
CA PRO A 258 34.03 -6.31 5.58
C PRO A 258 33.28 -7.66 5.53
N ILE A 259 33.74 -8.54 4.65
CA ILE A 259 33.32 -9.94 4.59
C ILE A 259 33.77 -10.60 5.90
N ALA A 260 32.85 -10.75 6.83
CA ALA A 260 32.97 -11.65 7.96
C ALA A 260 31.87 -12.70 7.81
N ASP A 261 32.30 -13.96 7.70
CA ASP A 261 31.45 -15.16 7.60
C ASP A 261 30.35 -15.14 8.66
N THR A 262 29.16 -14.72 8.24
CA THR A 262 27.90 -14.88 8.97
C THR A 262 26.85 -15.25 7.94
N GLU A 263 26.12 -16.33 8.21
CA GLU A 263 25.07 -16.89 7.36
C GLU A 263 24.19 -15.77 6.79
N LEU A 264 24.36 -15.49 5.49
CA LEU A 264 23.65 -14.42 4.81
C LEU A 264 22.16 -14.75 4.68
N SER A 265 21.37 -14.30 5.64
CA SER A 265 19.94 -14.09 5.45
C SER A 265 19.76 -12.92 4.47
N HIS A 266 19.79 -13.19 3.16
CA HIS A 266 19.66 -12.19 2.08
C HIS A 266 18.23 -11.58 1.94
N GLY A 267 17.44 -11.53 3.01
CA GLY A 267 16.07 -10.98 2.98
C GLY A 267 16.04 -9.51 3.38
N ILE A 268 14.99 -8.79 2.96
CA ILE A 268 14.72 -7.44 3.49
C ILE A 268 14.49 -7.52 5.00
N GLU A 269 15.21 -6.69 5.75
CA GLU A 269 14.93 -6.47 7.17
C GLU A 269 13.61 -5.70 7.34
N GLU A 270 12.63 -6.32 7.98
CA GLU A 270 11.34 -5.69 8.26
C GLU A 270 11.52 -4.53 9.26
N PRO A 271 10.99 -3.32 8.98
CA PRO A 271 11.07 -2.22 9.93
C PRO A 271 10.33 -2.53 11.25
N LEU A 272 10.91 -2.13 12.38
CA LEU A 272 10.35 -2.39 13.72
C LEU A 272 8.89 -1.90 13.91
N TRP A 273 8.51 -0.81 13.24
CA TRP A 273 7.14 -0.28 13.30
C TRP A 273 6.11 -1.20 12.64
N LEU A 274 6.54 -2.11 11.76
CA LEU A 274 5.64 -2.96 10.97
C LEU A 274 4.82 -3.89 11.87
N GLU A 275 5.46 -4.47 12.89
CA GLU A 275 4.80 -5.37 13.84
C GLU A 275 3.68 -4.65 14.61
N GLN A 276 3.91 -3.39 14.99
CA GLN A 276 2.93 -2.57 15.70
C GLN A 276 1.68 -2.31 14.84
N ILE A 277 1.89 -1.89 13.58
CA ILE A 277 0.80 -1.68 12.61
C ILE A 277 0.05 -2.97 12.33
N ASN A 278 0.78 -4.08 12.19
CA ASN A 278 0.19 -5.39 11.95
C ASN A 278 -0.70 -5.82 13.13
N THR A 279 -0.24 -5.58 14.36
CA THR A 279 -0.98 -5.86 15.59
C THR A 279 -2.23 -5.00 15.72
N ARG A 280 -2.15 -3.70 15.43
CA ARG A 280 -3.33 -2.81 15.43
C ARG A 280 -4.34 -3.18 14.36
N SER A 281 -3.87 -3.45 13.14
CA SER A 281 -4.70 -3.90 12.02
C SER A 281 -5.44 -5.20 12.37
N LYS A 282 -4.75 -6.16 13.00
CA LYS A 282 -5.38 -7.40 13.48
C LYS A 282 -6.41 -7.15 14.58
N SER A 283 -6.13 -6.21 15.47
CA SER A 283 -7.04 -5.85 16.57
C SER A 283 -8.30 -5.14 16.08
N SER A 284 -8.19 -4.33 15.03
CA SER A 284 -9.34 -3.65 14.42
C SER A 284 -10.24 -4.60 13.63
N ILE A 285 -9.77 -5.77 13.19
CA ILE A 285 -10.65 -6.81 12.62
C ILE A 285 -11.73 -7.23 13.63
N LYS A 286 -11.38 -7.31 14.92
CA LYS A 286 -12.29 -7.71 16.00
C LYS A 286 -13.29 -6.61 16.38
N LYS A 287 -12.94 -5.35 16.15
CA LYS A 287 -13.78 -4.20 16.45
C LYS A 287 -14.58 -3.85 15.19
N LYS A 288 -15.91 -3.78 15.26
CA LYS A 288 -16.70 -3.19 14.17
C LYS A 288 -16.47 -1.68 14.17
N GLU A 289 -15.35 -1.22 13.61
CA GLU A 289 -15.19 0.19 13.28
C GLU A 289 -16.28 0.58 12.28
N LYS A 290 -16.99 1.68 12.56
CA LYS A 290 -18.02 2.21 11.67
C LYS A 290 -17.38 2.56 10.33
N SER A 291 -18.04 2.16 9.24
CA SER A 291 -17.60 2.46 7.88
C SER A 291 -17.92 3.88 7.44
N SER A 292 -18.64 4.66 8.25
CA SER A 292 -18.97 6.06 8.03
C SER A 292 -19.34 6.69 9.37
N TYR A 293 -18.99 7.94 9.56
CA TYR A 293 -19.38 8.73 10.72
C TYR A 293 -20.51 9.67 10.36
N GLU A 294 -21.36 10.00 11.33
CA GLU A 294 -22.20 11.20 11.21
C GLU A 294 -21.31 12.44 11.30
N TYR A 295 -21.71 13.54 10.66
CA TYR A 295 -20.91 14.76 10.60
C TYR A 295 -20.46 15.25 11.99
N ALA A 296 -21.37 15.24 12.97
CA ALA A 296 -21.06 15.62 14.36
C ALA A 296 -20.05 14.66 15.03
N GLU A 297 -20.12 13.36 14.74
CA GLU A 297 -19.18 12.35 15.24
C GLU A 297 -17.80 12.54 14.61
N ALA A 298 -17.73 12.87 13.33
CA ALA A 298 -16.47 13.19 12.63
C ALA A 298 -15.78 14.42 13.24
N TYR A 299 -16.53 15.47 13.57
CA TYR A 299 -16.00 16.63 14.30
C TYR A 299 -15.45 16.22 15.65
N SER A 300 -16.25 15.55 16.49
CA SER A 300 -15.79 15.10 17.81
C SER A 300 -14.53 14.25 17.72
N ARG A 301 -14.43 13.39 16.70
CA ARG A 301 -13.26 12.53 16.51
C ARG A 301 -12.03 13.31 16.05
N ALA A 302 -12.20 14.28 15.16
CA ALA A 302 -11.11 15.16 14.75
C ALA A 302 -10.59 15.99 15.92
N PHE A 303 -11.50 16.54 16.76
CA PHE A 303 -11.14 17.19 18.02
C PHE A 303 -10.30 16.26 18.91
N ASP A 304 -10.77 15.04 19.15
CA ASP A 304 -10.02 14.07 19.97
C ASP A 304 -8.62 13.80 19.46
N ILE A 305 -8.49 13.63 18.15
CA ILE A 305 -7.19 13.35 17.54
C ILE A 305 -6.26 14.55 17.76
N ILE A 306 -6.71 15.78 17.50
CA ILE A 306 -5.88 16.97 17.68
C ILE A 306 -5.52 17.17 19.16
N TYR A 307 -6.47 17.00 20.08
CA TYR A 307 -6.20 17.09 21.52
C TYR A 307 -5.19 16.05 21.99
N ASN A 308 -5.33 14.80 21.54
CA ASN A 308 -4.37 13.74 21.86
C ASN A 308 -2.97 14.04 21.29
N ILE A 309 -2.91 14.62 20.10
CA ILE A 309 -1.66 15.05 19.46
C ILE A 309 -1.00 16.17 20.27
N LEU A 310 -1.77 17.18 20.69
CA LEU A 310 -1.28 18.34 21.44
C LEU A 310 -1.01 18.04 22.91
N GLY A 311 -1.48 16.90 23.44
CA GLY A 311 -1.39 16.57 24.86
C GLY A 311 -2.37 17.38 25.74
N GLU A 312 -3.48 17.83 25.17
CA GLU A 312 -4.42 18.76 25.80
C GLU A 312 -5.74 18.08 26.19
N GLY A 313 -6.36 18.54 27.27
CA GLY A 313 -7.70 18.13 27.66
C GLY A 313 -8.78 18.91 26.91
N ARG A 314 -9.92 18.25 26.59
CA ARG A 314 -11.09 18.87 25.90
C ARG A 314 -11.65 20.12 26.58
N THR A 315 -11.31 20.37 27.84
CA THR A 315 -11.87 21.47 28.65
C THR A 315 -11.32 22.85 28.30
N GLN A 316 -10.27 22.95 27.47
CA GLN A 316 -9.62 24.23 27.18
C GLN A 316 -10.33 25.10 26.12
N ILE A 317 -11.35 24.59 25.40
CA ILE A 317 -12.07 25.34 24.34
C ILE A 317 -13.60 25.40 24.61
N ILE A 318 -13.99 25.55 25.88
CA ILE A 318 -15.41 25.62 26.28
C ILE A 318 -16.11 26.92 25.82
N GLY A 319 -15.41 27.86 25.17
CA GLY A 319 -15.95 29.19 24.81
C GLY A 319 -16.47 29.39 23.38
N LEU A 320 -16.16 28.50 22.42
CA LEU A 320 -16.46 28.77 21.01
C LEU A 320 -17.85 28.28 20.59
N LYS A 321 -18.67 29.21 20.08
CA LYS A 321 -20.04 28.91 19.61
C LYS A 321 -20.07 28.16 18.28
N ASN A 322 -18.99 28.18 17.51
CA ASN A 322 -18.93 27.62 16.16
C ASN A 322 -17.86 26.50 16.08
N PRO A 323 -18.26 25.25 15.79
CA PRO A 323 -17.34 24.12 15.64
C PRO A 323 -16.28 24.31 14.54
N ASN A 324 -16.57 25.07 13.49
CA ASN A 324 -15.62 25.35 12.40
C ASN A 324 -14.46 26.22 12.87
N ASP A 325 -14.77 27.29 13.60
CA ASP A 325 -13.75 28.18 14.14
C ASP A 325 -12.89 27.45 15.18
N ALA A 326 -13.51 26.59 16.00
CA ALA A 326 -12.82 25.79 17.00
C ALA A 326 -11.83 24.79 16.38
N ILE A 327 -12.24 24.04 15.36
CA ILE A 327 -11.33 23.08 14.73
C ILE A 327 -10.22 23.77 13.92
N TYR A 328 -10.53 24.92 13.31
CA TYR A 328 -9.53 25.73 12.62
C TYR A 328 -8.44 26.23 13.56
N LEU A 329 -8.82 26.79 14.72
CA LEU A 329 -7.87 27.24 15.73
C LEU A 329 -7.00 26.08 16.25
N LEU A 330 -7.58 24.90 16.43
CA LEU A 330 -6.81 23.72 16.79
C LEU A 330 -5.80 23.29 15.72
N LEU A 331 -6.16 23.37 14.44
CA LEU A 331 -5.21 23.13 13.35
C LEU A 331 -4.11 24.19 13.31
N GLN A 332 -4.41 25.47 13.59
CA GLN A 332 -3.38 26.50 13.71
C GLN A 332 -2.41 26.21 14.87
N ARG A 333 -2.93 25.77 16.01
CA ARG A 333 -2.08 25.35 17.15
C ARG A 333 -1.23 24.15 16.79
N LEU A 334 -1.82 23.15 16.13
CA LEU A 334 -1.10 22.00 15.61
C LEU A 334 0.04 22.42 14.65
N LYS A 335 -0.21 23.38 13.75
CA LYS A 335 0.82 23.94 12.87
C LYS A 335 2.00 24.53 13.63
N CYS A 336 1.74 25.21 14.75
CA CYS A 336 2.77 25.83 15.58
C CYS A 336 3.42 24.86 16.58
N SER A 337 2.93 23.62 16.69
CA SER A 337 3.47 22.62 17.60
C SER A 337 4.76 21.98 17.07
N THR A 338 5.60 21.49 17.97
CA THR A 338 6.75 20.64 17.64
C THR A 338 6.33 19.17 17.53
N TYR A 339 5.16 18.90 16.94
CA TYR A 339 4.62 17.54 16.89
C TYR A 339 5.52 16.62 16.08
N GLU A 340 6.12 15.67 16.80
CA GLU A 340 6.93 14.63 16.22
C GLU A 340 6.38 13.25 16.55
N ASN A 341 5.23 13.07 17.21
CA ASN A 341 4.80 11.76 17.73
C ASN A 341 4.24 10.78 16.66
N GLY A 342 4.68 10.88 15.41
CA GLY A 342 4.38 9.91 14.35
C GLY A 342 3.29 10.37 13.39
N SER A 343 3.01 9.58 12.36
CA SER A 343 2.11 9.95 11.27
C SER A 343 0.75 9.27 11.31
N THR A 344 0.54 8.26 12.15
CA THR A 344 -0.74 7.52 12.22
C THR A 344 -1.91 8.44 12.57
N GLU A 345 -1.78 9.23 13.63
CA GLU A 345 -2.86 10.14 14.07
C GLU A 345 -3.10 11.27 13.06
N ILE A 346 -2.04 11.80 12.45
CA ILE A 346 -2.17 12.78 11.36
C ILE A 346 -2.89 12.17 10.14
N SER A 347 -2.59 10.92 9.80
CA SER A 347 -3.26 10.22 8.69
C SER A 347 -4.74 9.97 8.98
N LYS A 348 -5.10 9.65 10.24
CA LYS A 348 -6.50 9.53 10.66
C LYS A 348 -7.22 10.88 10.54
N LEU A 349 -6.59 11.95 11.03
CA LEU A 349 -7.12 13.30 10.94
C LEU A 349 -7.29 13.74 9.48
N TYR A 350 -6.31 13.43 8.63
CA TYR A 350 -6.35 13.71 7.19
C TYR A 350 -7.56 13.03 6.52
N LEU A 351 -7.80 11.75 6.80
CA LEU A 351 -8.95 11.03 6.23
C LEU A 351 -10.29 11.62 6.67
N LEU A 352 -10.40 12.00 7.94
CA LEU A 352 -11.60 12.68 8.45
C LEU A 352 -11.78 14.04 7.78
N TRP A 353 -10.70 14.83 7.71
CA TRP A 353 -10.71 16.14 7.10
C TRP A 353 -11.13 16.06 5.63
N GLN A 354 -10.47 15.20 4.86
CA GLN A 354 -10.72 14.98 3.45
C GLN A 354 -12.19 14.65 3.17
N GLU A 355 -12.80 13.79 3.98
CA GLU A 355 -14.16 13.30 3.70
C GLU A 355 -15.25 14.22 4.25
N TYR A 356 -15.12 14.70 5.48
CA TYR A 356 -16.21 15.36 6.20
C TYR A 356 -16.10 16.89 6.21
N PHE A 357 -14.95 17.47 5.86
CA PHE A 357 -14.71 18.91 5.97
C PHE A 357 -14.66 19.62 4.62
N LYS A 358 -15.16 19.00 3.54
CA LYS A 358 -15.19 19.58 2.18
C LYS A 358 -15.85 20.96 2.09
N CYS A 359 -16.82 21.23 2.96
CA CYS A 359 -17.51 22.52 3.04
C CYS A 359 -16.87 23.52 4.02
N HIS A 360 -15.78 23.13 4.69
CA HIS A 360 -15.08 24.01 5.63
C HIS A 360 -14.34 25.12 4.85
N PRO A 361 -14.41 26.39 5.26
CA PRO A 361 -13.78 27.50 4.53
C PRO A 361 -12.27 27.33 4.30
N ASN A 362 -11.61 26.64 5.23
CA ASN A 362 -10.17 26.36 5.19
C ASN A 362 -9.87 24.89 4.81
N TYR A 363 -10.71 24.25 4.00
CA TYR A 363 -10.57 22.83 3.63
C TYR A 363 -9.19 22.51 3.02
N GLU A 364 -8.82 23.19 1.93
CA GLU A 364 -7.56 22.94 1.22
C GLU A 364 -6.35 23.23 2.12
N TRP A 365 -6.37 24.36 2.83
CA TRP A 365 -5.32 24.71 3.79
C TRP A 365 -5.12 23.63 4.87
N GLY A 366 -6.22 23.06 5.38
CA GLY A 366 -6.15 21.99 6.37
C GLY A 366 -5.55 20.71 5.79
N LEU A 367 -5.86 20.36 4.54
CA LEU A 367 -5.24 19.21 3.87
C LEU A 367 -3.74 19.42 3.69
N ASP A 368 -3.32 20.57 3.16
CA ASP A 368 -1.91 20.91 2.94
C ASP A 368 -1.11 20.86 4.24
N LEU A 369 -1.67 21.41 5.32
CA LEU A 369 -1.07 21.37 6.65
C LEU A 369 -0.85 19.93 7.13
N LEU A 370 -1.87 19.08 7.04
CA LEU A 370 -1.78 17.70 7.50
C LEU A 370 -0.82 16.87 6.65
N ILE A 371 -0.74 17.14 5.35
CA ILE A 371 0.27 16.56 4.46
C ILE A 371 1.67 16.98 4.91
N ASP A 372 1.92 18.27 5.14
CA ASP A 372 3.22 18.79 5.57
C ASP A 372 3.68 18.16 6.89
N ILE A 373 2.79 18.12 7.89
CA ILE A 373 3.10 17.54 9.21
C ILE A 373 3.42 16.05 9.07
N ALA A 374 2.56 15.27 8.39
CA ALA A 374 2.75 13.84 8.22
C ALA A 374 4.07 13.53 7.50
N ASN A 375 4.41 14.30 6.46
CA ASN A 375 5.60 14.05 5.65
C ASN A 375 6.92 14.36 6.37
N LYS A 376 6.89 15.19 7.43
CA LYS A 376 8.04 15.48 8.29
C LYS A 376 8.35 14.38 9.31
N GLN A 377 7.40 13.49 9.57
CA GLN A 377 7.54 12.47 10.61
C GLN A 377 8.60 11.42 10.23
N GLU A 378 9.49 11.11 11.18
CA GLU A 378 10.54 10.08 11.05
C GLU A 378 10.10 8.71 11.60
N TRP A 379 8.86 8.61 12.09
CA TRP A 379 8.25 7.37 12.56
C TRP A 379 6.75 7.36 12.27
N ILE A 380 6.13 6.17 12.35
CA ILE A 380 4.69 6.02 12.11
C ILE A 380 3.90 6.26 13.39
N ASP A 381 4.42 5.78 14.52
CA ASP A 381 3.81 5.89 15.84
C ASP A 381 4.81 6.46 16.84
N PRO A 382 4.35 7.07 17.95
CA PRO A 382 5.24 7.68 18.93
C PRO A 382 6.39 6.75 19.31
N ARG A 383 7.60 7.29 19.44
CA ARG A 383 8.75 6.54 19.95
C ARG A 383 8.44 6.06 21.37
N ASP A 384 8.07 4.80 21.47
CA ASP A 384 7.88 4.01 22.67
C ASP A 384 6.73 4.44 23.60
N GLY A 385 6.10 3.45 24.23
CA GLY A 385 4.99 3.60 25.19
C GLY A 385 5.36 4.31 26.50
N TYR A 386 6.39 5.14 26.52
CA TYR A 386 6.62 6.10 27.59
C TYR A 386 5.83 7.38 27.26
N ARG A 387 4.59 7.43 27.76
CA ARG A 387 4.08 8.72 28.22
C ARG A 387 5.02 9.18 29.32
N ASP A 388 5.96 10.04 28.97
CA ASP A 388 6.59 10.90 29.96
C ASP A 388 5.49 11.87 30.42
N ASP A 389 4.73 11.48 31.46
CA ASP A 389 3.66 12.26 32.08
C ASP A 389 4.20 13.56 32.76
N SER A 390 5.41 14.03 32.44
CA SER A 390 6.10 15.09 33.16
C SER A 390 6.40 16.38 32.37
N ARG A 391 5.91 16.54 31.13
CA ARG A 391 5.95 17.85 30.44
C ARG A 391 4.56 18.43 30.23
N GLY A 392 3.94 18.84 31.33
CA GLY A 392 2.91 19.86 31.26
C GLY A 392 3.55 21.16 30.76
N TYR A 393 3.10 21.65 29.60
CA TYR A 393 3.39 23.03 29.20
C TYR A 393 2.89 23.96 30.30
N SER A 394 3.73 24.90 30.73
CA SER A 394 3.33 25.93 31.67
C SER A 394 2.18 26.72 31.03
N THR A 395 1.11 26.95 31.78
CA THR A 395 0.00 27.83 31.39
C THR A 395 0.48 29.23 30.99
N ASP A 396 1.68 29.63 31.42
CA ASP A 396 2.26 30.94 31.13
C ASP A 396 2.80 31.03 29.69
N ASP A 397 3.32 29.93 29.12
CA ASP A 397 3.79 29.90 27.72
C ASP A 397 2.61 29.98 26.73
N MET A 398 1.41 29.56 27.17
CA MET A 398 0.18 29.60 26.37
C MET A 398 -0.46 30.99 26.30
N VAL A 399 -0.36 31.78 27.37
CA VAL A 399 -0.88 33.16 27.39
C VAL A 399 -0.05 34.06 26.47
N GLU A 400 1.28 33.88 26.49
CA GLU A 400 2.18 34.67 25.63
C GLU A 400 2.01 34.37 24.13
N ALA A 401 1.66 33.13 23.78
CA ALA A 401 1.36 32.74 22.39
C ALA A 401 0.00 33.28 21.90
N LEU A 402 -0.99 33.43 22.78
CA LEU A 402 -2.30 34.01 22.46
C LEU A 402 -2.23 35.54 22.34
N GLU A 403 -1.40 36.20 23.14
CA GLU A 403 -1.16 37.65 23.04
C GLU A 403 -0.39 38.02 21.76
N LYS A 404 0.50 37.14 21.27
CA LYS A 404 1.23 37.35 20.00
C LYS A 404 0.38 37.13 18.74
N LEU A 405 -0.81 36.54 18.86
CA LEU A 405 -1.73 36.30 17.73
C LEU A 405 -2.83 37.38 17.61
N GLN A 406 -2.87 38.35 18.52
CA GLN A 406 -3.64 39.58 18.34
C GLN A 406 -2.75 40.64 17.67
N ILE A 407 -2.69 40.62 16.34
CA ILE A 407 -2.24 41.76 15.53
C ILE A 407 -3.30 41.99 14.45
N ASP A 408 -3.99 43.13 14.61
CA ASP A 408 -4.92 43.88 13.74
C ASP A 408 -5.91 43.13 12.82
#